data_AF-A0AAD4HER1-F1
#
_entry.id   AF-A0AAD4HER1-F1
#
_cell.length_a   1.000
_cell.length_b   1.000
_cell.length_c   1.000
_cell.angle_alpha   90.00
_cell.angle_beta   90.00
_cell.angle_gamma   90.00
#
_symmetry.space_group_name_H-M   'P 1'
#
loop_
_entity.id
_entity.type
_entity.pdbx_description
1 polymer ?
#
loop_
_entity_poly.entity_id
_entity_poly.type
_entity_poly.pdbx_seq_one_letter_code
_entity_poly.pdbx_strand_id
1 'polypeptide(L)'
;MAHLCIQPVKIDKELLGFLWNKDFNSTRSRFIRDAFMAGCAAYKQFKSSREDNARRRKHQANARTALRTMLVHGMRDKLSRPDDEHLIWYGDLRWRHSDEREPSCENFNWLVDYLEDDTNTDDETEGDALLALSAMRRLGSPAKRPSYIKSLIRCMHSSKSPRARHTALRAVFEAREELASMTSASVPQGVDAQLLDGLSSALLSSVRPNDYHTIHDTRPDGSFRKDRDFYYIRLIYALTEKDEWCRRLIRDGHLEWCISLVNGICREDYLRVGSCLLVIFDRVKSLDKDLPFSPAEERRQLPIANAWDTAQYASRDDPYVDGIQALVTVTRLQLSALDDSVPREWFADLAAKVHRALVNLQQKQVFHVNAGIAQAEIDAAISSMKDLHTDLGHMVEEWNT
;
A
#
# COMPACT_ATOMS: atom_id res chain seq x y z
N MET A 1 25.85 9.34 -15.86
CA MET A 1 25.35 8.48 -14.78
C MET A 1 23.95 7.94 -15.07
N ALA A 2 22.89 8.75 -15.18
CA ALA A 2 21.54 8.24 -15.46
C ALA A 2 21.45 7.34 -16.72
N HIS A 3 22.15 7.72 -17.81
CA HIS A 3 22.23 6.91 -19.02
C HIS A 3 22.88 5.53 -18.79
N LEU A 4 23.76 5.40 -17.79
CA LEU A 4 24.39 4.13 -17.41
C LEU A 4 23.39 3.24 -16.64
N CYS A 5 22.49 3.84 -15.84
CA CYS A 5 21.44 3.10 -15.12
C CYS A 5 20.34 2.54 -16.02
N ILE A 6 20.20 3.07 -17.24
CA ILE A 6 19.24 2.61 -18.25
C ILE A 6 19.80 1.42 -19.04
N GLN A 7 21.13 1.29 -19.09
CA GLN A 7 21.79 0.17 -19.76
C GLN A 7 21.80 -1.09 -18.87
N PRO A 8 21.74 -2.30 -19.45
CA PRO A 8 21.75 -3.56 -18.71
C PRO A 8 23.11 -3.88 -18.03
N VAL A 9 24.05 -2.92 -18.00
CA VAL A 9 25.38 -3.11 -17.42
C VAL A 9 25.27 -3.16 -15.90
N LYS A 10 25.93 -4.16 -15.29
CA LYS A 10 25.98 -4.30 -13.83
C LYS A 10 26.87 -3.22 -13.21
N ILE A 11 26.32 -2.03 -12.97
CA ILE A 11 26.94 -1.00 -12.13
C ILE A 11 26.71 -1.39 -10.67
N ASP A 12 27.77 -1.35 -9.85
CA ASP A 12 27.65 -1.59 -8.43
C ASP A 12 26.58 -0.65 -7.80
N LYS A 13 25.69 -1.21 -6.97
CA LYS A 13 24.64 -0.44 -6.30
C LYS A 13 25.23 0.60 -5.35
N GLU A 14 26.41 0.33 -4.78
CA GLU A 14 27.11 1.26 -3.89
C GLU A 14 27.57 2.53 -4.62
N LEU A 15 27.90 2.41 -5.91
CA LEU A 15 28.31 3.55 -6.76
C LEU A 15 27.13 4.45 -7.18
N LEU A 16 25.89 4.05 -6.90
CA LEU A 16 24.69 4.84 -7.16
C LEU A 16 24.23 5.68 -5.96
N GLY A 17 24.79 5.41 -4.77
CA GLY A 17 24.60 6.22 -3.59
C GLY A 17 25.49 7.45 -3.65
N PHE A 18 24.91 8.63 -3.84
CA PHE A 18 25.63 9.88 -3.58
C PHE A 18 25.02 10.55 -2.35
N LEU A 19 25.87 11.18 -1.53
CA LEU A 19 25.42 12.12 -0.51
C LEU A 19 24.93 13.39 -1.21
N TRP A 20 23.67 13.38 -1.66
CA TRP A 20 23.11 14.50 -2.41
C TRP A 20 22.73 15.67 -1.48
N ASN A 21 23.06 16.89 -1.92
CA ASN A 21 22.80 18.16 -1.23
C ASN A 21 21.28 18.49 -1.15
N LYS A 22 20.88 19.47 -0.33
CA LYS A 22 19.47 19.89 -0.14
C LYS A 22 18.71 20.20 -1.45
N ASP A 23 19.42 20.53 -2.53
CA ASP A 23 18.88 20.82 -3.87
C ASP A 23 18.50 19.56 -4.70
N PHE A 24 18.63 18.37 -4.14
CA PHE A 24 18.34 17.13 -4.85
C PHE A 24 16.85 17.00 -5.20
N ASN A 25 15.95 17.37 -4.30
CA ASN A 25 14.52 17.20 -4.54
C ASN A 25 14.02 18.04 -5.73
N SER A 26 14.52 19.28 -5.88
CA SER A 26 14.17 20.14 -7.01
C SER A 26 14.75 19.59 -8.32
N THR A 27 16.01 19.13 -8.28
CA THR A 27 16.68 18.51 -9.43
C THR A 27 16.02 17.21 -9.87
N ARG A 28 15.65 16.35 -8.91
CA ARG A 28 14.95 15.07 -9.13
C ARG A 28 13.58 15.30 -9.76
N SER A 29 12.78 16.20 -9.18
CA SER A 29 11.47 16.60 -9.72
C SER A 29 11.59 17.08 -11.17
N ARG A 30 12.61 17.90 -11.48
CA ARG A 30 12.87 18.36 -12.85
C ARG A 30 13.19 17.20 -13.80
N PHE A 31 14.06 16.27 -13.43
CA PHE A 31 14.40 15.12 -14.29
C PHE A 31 13.20 14.19 -14.53
N ILE A 32 12.41 13.91 -13.49
CA ILE A 32 11.18 13.12 -13.60
C ILE A 32 10.22 13.80 -14.57
N ARG A 33 9.99 15.12 -14.41
CA ARG A 33 9.13 15.91 -15.30
C ARG A 33 9.62 15.88 -16.74
N ASP A 34 10.90 16.17 -16.97
CA ASP A 34 11.44 16.30 -18.32
C ASP A 34 11.38 14.94 -19.06
N ALA A 35 11.63 13.84 -18.34
CA ALA A 35 11.44 12.48 -18.85
C ALA A 35 9.97 12.18 -19.16
N PHE A 36 9.03 12.54 -18.26
CA PHE A 36 7.60 12.38 -18.48
C PHE A 36 7.13 13.13 -19.74
N MET A 37 7.56 14.39 -19.91
CA MET A 37 7.21 15.21 -21.07
C MET A 37 7.81 14.66 -22.37
N ALA A 38 9.04 14.14 -22.33
CA ALA A 38 9.65 13.46 -23.46
C ALA A 38 8.86 12.19 -23.87
N GLY A 39 8.40 11.41 -22.89
CA GLY A 39 7.54 10.23 -23.12
C GLY A 39 6.22 10.60 -23.79
N CYS A 40 5.54 11.63 -23.28
CA CYS A 40 4.31 12.17 -23.86
C CYS A 40 4.49 12.64 -25.31
N ALA A 41 5.58 13.38 -25.58
CA ALA A 41 5.89 13.85 -26.94
C ALA A 41 6.17 12.68 -27.90
N ALA A 42 6.94 11.68 -27.45
CA ALA A 42 7.22 10.48 -28.23
C ALA A 42 5.94 9.68 -28.53
N TYR A 43 5.05 9.52 -27.55
CA TYR A 43 3.77 8.84 -27.76
C TYR A 43 2.85 9.59 -28.74
N LYS A 44 2.79 10.93 -28.68
CA LYS A 44 2.03 11.72 -29.66
C LYS A 44 2.57 11.51 -31.09
N GLN A 45 3.89 11.47 -31.26
CA GLN A 45 4.53 11.17 -32.56
C GLN A 45 4.27 9.73 -33.01
N PHE A 46 4.21 8.77 -32.08
CA PHE A 46 3.80 7.40 -32.37
C PHE A 46 2.38 7.35 -32.95
N LYS A 47 1.43 8.07 -32.34
CA LYS A 47 0.03 8.11 -32.80
C LYS A 47 -0.15 8.79 -34.16
N SER A 48 0.69 9.77 -34.49
CA SER A 48 0.62 10.46 -35.78
C SER A 48 1.32 9.71 -36.91
N SER A 49 2.22 8.77 -36.62
CA SER A 49 3.04 8.06 -37.63
C SER A 49 2.38 6.78 -38.18
N ARG A 50 1.05 6.70 -38.29
CA ARG A 50 0.30 5.44 -38.50
C ARG A 50 0.79 4.58 -39.68
N GLU A 51 1.27 5.19 -40.76
CA GLU A 51 1.66 4.51 -42.01
C GLU A 51 3.14 4.09 -42.06
N ASP A 52 3.99 4.65 -41.20
CA ASP A 52 5.43 4.36 -41.17
C ASP A 52 5.78 3.49 -39.95
N ASN A 53 5.81 2.17 -40.17
CA ASN A 53 6.11 1.19 -39.13
C ASN A 53 7.49 1.41 -38.49
N ALA A 54 8.50 1.87 -39.25
CA ALA A 54 9.84 2.11 -38.71
C ALA A 54 9.84 3.32 -37.76
N ARG A 55 9.19 4.42 -38.16
CA ARG A 55 9.01 5.59 -37.28
C ARG A 55 8.17 5.24 -36.05
N ARG A 56 7.09 4.47 -36.20
CA ARG A 56 6.27 4.02 -35.05
C ARG A 56 7.12 3.27 -34.02
N ARG A 57 7.88 2.27 -34.46
CA ARG A 57 8.76 1.51 -33.56
C ARG A 57 9.79 2.41 -32.87
N LYS A 58 10.37 3.38 -33.59
CA LYS A 58 11.29 4.36 -33.00
C LYS A 58 10.61 5.21 -31.92
N HIS A 59 9.43 5.75 -32.19
CA HIS A 59 8.71 6.60 -31.23
C HIS A 59 8.22 5.80 -30.01
N GLN A 60 7.81 4.54 -30.20
CA GLN A 60 7.49 3.62 -29.10
C GLN A 60 8.71 3.35 -28.21
N ALA A 61 9.87 3.05 -28.82
CA ALA A 61 11.12 2.86 -28.09
C ALA A 61 11.51 4.12 -27.31
N ASN A 62 11.38 5.31 -27.92
CA ASN A 62 11.64 6.58 -27.25
C ASN A 62 10.72 6.80 -26.04
N ALA A 63 9.43 6.47 -26.16
CA ALA A 63 8.49 6.56 -25.04
C ALA A 63 8.90 5.62 -23.89
N ARG A 64 9.26 4.37 -24.20
CA ARG A 64 9.79 3.40 -23.23
C ARG A 64 11.07 3.89 -22.56
N THR A 65 12.04 4.40 -23.33
CA THR A 65 13.29 4.95 -22.78
C THR A 65 13.02 6.14 -21.86
N ALA A 66 12.08 7.01 -22.20
CA ALA A 66 11.69 8.13 -21.37
C ALA A 66 11.08 7.66 -20.04
N LEU A 67 10.18 6.67 -20.05
CA LEU A 67 9.64 6.05 -18.84
C LEU A 67 10.74 5.45 -17.96
N ARG A 68 11.66 4.67 -18.55
CA ARG A 68 12.80 4.11 -17.81
C ARG A 68 13.71 5.18 -17.23
N THR A 69 13.90 6.30 -17.93
CA THR A 69 14.65 7.45 -17.41
C THR A 69 13.95 8.06 -16.19
N MET A 70 12.62 8.20 -16.24
CA MET A 70 11.82 8.69 -15.11
C MET A 70 12.03 7.82 -13.86
N LEU A 71 12.01 6.50 -14.03
CA LEU A 71 12.18 5.50 -12.98
C LEU A 71 13.57 5.54 -12.31
N VAL A 72 14.63 5.80 -13.07
CA VAL A 72 16.00 5.95 -12.52
C VAL A 72 16.05 7.00 -11.41
N HIS A 73 15.22 8.04 -11.51
CA HIS A 73 15.13 9.14 -10.55
C HIS A 73 14.05 8.96 -9.47
N GLY A 74 13.37 7.82 -9.41
CA GLY A 74 12.25 7.63 -8.48
C GLY A 74 12.64 7.38 -7.03
N MET A 75 13.87 6.98 -6.72
CA MET A 75 14.30 6.87 -5.32
C MET A 75 14.68 8.25 -4.76
N ARG A 76 14.32 8.51 -3.50
CA ARG A 76 14.43 9.84 -2.89
C ARG A 76 15.86 10.31 -2.66
N ASP A 77 16.76 9.38 -2.45
CA ASP A 77 18.11 9.58 -1.93
C ASP A 77 19.21 9.06 -2.88
N LYS A 78 18.84 8.39 -3.97
CA LYS A 78 19.79 7.79 -4.91
C LYS A 78 19.19 7.57 -6.30
N LEU A 79 20.06 7.31 -7.27
CA LEU A 79 19.61 6.75 -8.54
C LEU A 79 19.33 5.26 -8.34
N SER A 80 18.34 4.74 -9.06
CA SER A 80 18.00 3.32 -9.05
C SER A 80 18.03 2.74 -10.45
N ARG A 81 18.13 1.41 -10.53
CA ARG A 81 17.84 0.74 -11.79
C ARG A 81 16.33 0.75 -12.00
N PRO A 82 15.83 0.91 -13.23
CA PRO A 82 14.39 0.87 -13.50
C PRO A 82 13.76 -0.44 -13.00
N ASP A 83 14.51 -1.54 -13.08
CA ASP A 83 14.04 -2.88 -12.72
C ASP A 83 14.21 -3.21 -11.23
N ASP A 84 14.68 -2.26 -10.40
CA ASP A 84 14.80 -2.47 -8.96
C ASP A 84 13.41 -2.60 -8.32
N GLU A 85 13.15 -3.72 -7.66
CA GLU A 85 11.86 -3.96 -7.02
C GLU A 85 11.58 -2.98 -5.87
N HIS A 86 12.62 -2.51 -5.19
CA HIS A 86 12.44 -1.47 -4.15
C HIS A 86 11.83 -0.19 -4.72
N LEU A 87 12.04 0.10 -6.01
CA LEU A 87 11.44 1.25 -6.67
C LEU A 87 9.90 1.13 -6.77
N ILE A 88 9.37 -0.08 -6.89
CA ILE A 88 7.92 -0.31 -6.93
C ILE A 88 7.28 0.15 -5.61
N TRP A 89 7.91 -0.18 -4.49
CA TRP A 89 7.33 0.02 -3.17
C TRP A 89 7.74 1.34 -2.53
N TYR A 90 8.96 1.79 -2.75
CA TYR A 90 9.54 2.98 -2.09
C TYR A 90 9.79 4.15 -3.06
N GLY A 91 9.55 3.96 -4.36
CA GLY A 91 9.70 5.00 -5.35
C GLY A 91 8.71 6.15 -5.17
N ASP A 92 9.18 7.37 -5.39
CA ASP A 92 8.42 8.61 -5.42
C ASP A 92 8.64 9.34 -6.74
N LEU A 93 7.73 9.07 -7.67
CA LEU A 93 7.71 9.60 -9.03
C LEU A 93 6.92 10.92 -9.16
N ARG A 94 6.58 11.56 -8.04
CA ARG A 94 5.95 12.88 -8.06
C ARG A 94 6.90 13.92 -8.62
N TRP A 95 6.33 14.83 -9.38
CA TRP A 95 7.02 15.98 -9.93
C TRP A 95 6.12 17.20 -9.88
N ARG A 96 6.73 18.38 -9.98
CA ARG A 96 6.05 19.67 -10.03
C ARG A 96 6.41 20.41 -11.31
N HIS A 97 5.46 21.19 -11.81
CA HIS A 97 5.68 22.16 -12.88
C HIS A 97 6.72 23.22 -12.43
N SER A 98 7.21 24.01 -13.37
CA SER A 98 8.14 25.11 -13.06
C SER A 98 7.54 26.18 -12.16
N ASP A 99 6.22 26.27 -12.09
CA ASP A 99 5.44 27.13 -11.18
C ASP A 99 5.05 26.42 -9.86
N GLU A 100 5.71 25.30 -9.55
CA GLU A 100 5.53 24.48 -8.35
C GLU A 100 4.17 23.76 -8.22
N ARG A 101 3.30 23.87 -9.23
CA ARG A 101 2.01 23.16 -9.24
C ARG A 101 2.20 21.67 -9.49
N GLU A 102 1.34 20.87 -8.88
CA GLU A 102 1.24 19.44 -9.19
C GLU A 102 0.57 19.23 -10.56
N PRO A 103 0.98 18.21 -11.33
CA PRO A 103 0.32 17.88 -12.58
C PRO A 103 -1.14 17.48 -12.35
N SER A 104 -2.02 17.89 -13.26
CA SER A 104 -3.41 17.48 -13.25
C SER A 104 -3.57 16.04 -13.75
N CYS A 105 -4.71 15.41 -13.48
CA CYS A 105 -4.99 14.05 -13.96
C CYS A 105 -4.96 13.96 -15.50
N GLU A 106 -5.35 15.03 -16.18
CA GLU A 106 -5.35 15.12 -17.64
C GLU A 106 -3.93 15.03 -18.21
N ASN A 107 -2.92 15.48 -17.47
CA ASN A 107 -1.52 15.32 -17.90
C ASN A 107 -1.11 13.86 -17.99
N PHE A 108 -1.77 12.94 -17.28
CA PHE A 108 -1.51 11.50 -17.30
C PHE A 108 -2.36 10.72 -18.30
N ASN A 109 -3.34 11.34 -18.97
CA ASN A 109 -4.24 10.65 -19.91
C ASN A 109 -3.48 9.90 -21.01
N TRP A 110 -2.34 10.44 -21.46
CA TRP A 110 -1.53 9.78 -22.49
C TRP A 110 -0.97 8.43 -22.03
N LEU A 111 -0.69 8.24 -20.74
CA LEU A 111 -0.25 6.95 -20.20
C LEU A 111 -1.38 5.94 -20.16
N VAL A 112 -2.61 6.40 -19.88
CA VAL A 112 -3.79 5.53 -19.98
C VAL A 112 -3.99 5.10 -21.44
N ASP A 113 -3.93 6.04 -22.38
CA ASP A 113 -4.00 5.72 -23.81
C ASP A 113 -2.86 4.79 -24.25
N TYR A 114 -1.66 4.98 -23.70
CA TYR A 114 -0.50 4.14 -23.97
C TYR A 114 -0.70 2.70 -23.48
N LEU A 115 -1.37 2.50 -22.35
CA LEU A 115 -1.72 1.18 -21.80
C LEU A 115 -2.90 0.50 -22.53
N GLU A 116 -3.78 1.28 -23.16
CA GLU A 116 -4.90 0.78 -23.97
C GLU A 116 -4.48 0.36 -25.38
N ASP A 117 -3.47 1.02 -25.94
CA ASP A 117 -2.96 0.71 -27.26
C ASP A 117 -2.35 -0.70 -27.27
N ASP A 118 -3.01 -1.64 -27.97
CA ASP A 118 -2.68 -3.07 -28.14
C ASP A 118 -1.37 -3.31 -28.92
N THR A 119 -0.30 -2.65 -28.49
CA THR A 119 0.93 -2.47 -29.24
C THR A 119 2.02 -3.38 -28.70
N ASN A 120 1.74 -4.68 -28.49
CA ASN A 120 2.71 -5.66 -27.97
C ASN A 120 3.58 -5.07 -26.85
N THR A 121 2.97 -4.29 -25.95
CA THR A 121 3.68 -3.75 -24.80
C THR A 121 3.99 -4.93 -23.90
N ASP A 122 5.28 -5.26 -23.78
CA ASP A 122 5.71 -6.24 -22.81
C ASP A 122 5.35 -5.79 -21.39
N ASP A 123 5.19 -6.76 -20.50
CA ASP A 123 4.77 -6.52 -19.12
C ASP A 123 5.74 -5.58 -18.36
N GLU A 124 7.01 -5.47 -18.75
CA GLU A 124 7.95 -4.52 -18.14
C GLU A 124 7.55 -3.08 -18.47
N THR A 125 7.22 -2.83 -19.73
CA THR A 125 6.82 -1.52 -20.24
C THR A 125 5.47 -1.09 -19.66
N GLU A 126 4.54 -2.04 -19.48
CA GLU A 126 3.29 -1.81 -18.76
C GLU A 126 3.57 -1.43 -17.29
N GLY A 127 4.47 -2.16 -16.64
CA GLY A 127 4.86 -1.86 -15.27
C GLY A 127 5.51 -0.48 -15.11
N ASP A 128 6.36 -0.08 -16.06
CA ASP A 128 6.99 1.24 -16.09
C ASP A 128 5.94 2.36 -16.21
N ALA A 129 4.94 2.19 -17.09
CA ALA A 129 3.84 3.13 -17.26
C ALA A 129 2.91 3.21 -16.04
N LEU A 130 2.59 2.07 -15.42
CA LEU A 130 1.78 2.00 -14.20
C LEU A 130 2.46 2.67 -13.01
N LEU A 131 3.77 2.45 -12.85
CA LEU A 131 4.52 3.09 -11.79
C LEU A 131 4.61 4.61 -12.02
N ALA A 132 4.77 5.07 -13.27
CA ALA A 132 4.65 6.49 -13.59
C ALA A 132 3.24 7.06 -13.28
N LEU A 133 2.18 6.30 -13.56
CA LEU A 133 0.80 6.65 -13.22
C LEU A 133 0.55 6.72 -11.70
N SER A 134 1.30 5.99 -10.89
CA SER A 134 1.17 6.05 -9.42
C SER A 134 1.50 7.43 -8.86
N ALA A 135 2.29 8.24 -9.57
CA ALA A 135 2.59 9.63 -9.21
C ALA A 135 1.33 10.53 -9.18
N MET A 136 0.28 10.15 -9.91
CA MET A 136 -0.99 10.86 -9.97
C MET A 136 -1.82 10.70 -8.69
N ARG A 137 -1.62 9.62 -7.91
CA ARG A 137 -2.34 9.29 -6.66
C ARG A 137 -3.87 9.29 -6.78
N ARG A 138 -4.37 9.03 -7.99
CA ARG A 138 -5.79 9.09 -8.37
C ARG A 138 -6.10 8.00 -9.37
N LEU A 139 -7.38 7.79 -9.66
CA LEU A 139 -7.84 6.80 -10.65
C LEU A 139 -8.03 7.41 -12.03
N GLY A 140 -7.16 8.35 -12.43
CA GLY A 140 -7.22 9.00 -13.74
C GLY A 140 -8.17 10.19 -13.79
N SER A 141 -8.17 10.89 -14.92
CA SER A 141 -9.15 11.95 -15.19
C SER A 141 -10.55 11.34 -15.32
N PRO A 142 -11.63 12.12 -15.12
CA PRO A 142 -13.00 11.60 -15.27
C PRO A 142 -13.25 10.88 -16.60
N ALA A 143 -12.67 11.36 -17.69
CA ALA A 143 -12.82 10.76 -19.02
C ALA A 143 -12.03 9.46 -19.22
N LYS A 144 -10.92 9.26 -18.48
CA LYS A 144 -10.01 8.10 -18.63
C LYS A 144 -10.05 7.11 -17.49
N ARG A 145 -10.83 7.40 -16.43
CA ARG A 145 -10.95 6.53 -15.26
C ARG A 145 -11.40 5.10 -15.60
N PRO A 146 -12.45 4.85 -16.42
CA PRO A 146 -12.85 3.49 -16.73
C PRO A 146 -11.76 2.69 -17.45
N SER A 147 -11.12 3.32 -18.44
CA SER A 147 -9.97 2.80 -19.19
C SER A 147 -8.79 2.43 -18.29
N TYR A 148 -8.49 3.30 -17.33
CA TYR A 148 -7.40 3.08 -16.41
C TYR A 148 -7.69 1.91 -15.46
N ILE A 149 -8.89 1.83 -14.89
CA ILE A 149 -9.29 0.70 -14.04
C ILE A 149 -9.24 -0.62 -14.81
N LYS A 150 -9.71 -0.65 -16.07
CA LYS A 150 -9.59 -1.84 -16.94
C LYS A 150 -8.12 -2.24 -17.15
N SER A 151 -7.24 -1.26 -17.35
CA SER A 151 -5.80 -1.52 -17.49
C SER A 151 -5.19 -2.07 -16.20
N LEU A 152 -5.58 -1.55 -15.03
CA LEU A 152 -5.16 -2.06 -13.73
C LEU A 152 -5.60 -3.52 -13.52
N ILE A 153 -6.86 -3.84 -13.81
CA ILE A 153 -7.40 -5.22 -13.75
C ILE A 153 -6.58 -6.14 -14.65
N ARG A 154 -6.38 -5.74 -15.92
CA ARG A 154 -5.60 -6.50 -16.90
C ARG A 154 -4.17 -6.77 -16.44
N CYS A 155 -3.51 -5.79 -15.84
CA CYS A 155 -2.12 -5.90 -15.39
C CYS A 155 -1.96 -6.68 -14.07
N MET A 156 -3.02 -6.80 -13.27
CA MET A 156 -3.05 -7.61 -12.05
C MET A 156 -3.44 -9.08 -12.29
N HIS A 157 -3.80 -9.45 -13.51
CA HIS A 157 -4.17 -10.81 -13.87
C HIS A 157 -3.03 -11.80 -13.58
N SER A 158 -3.35 -13.03 -13.14
CA SER A 158 -2.36 -14.02 -12.69
C SER A 158 -1.38 -14.52 -13.76
N SER A 159 -1.68 -14.29 -15.04
CA SER A 159 -0.80 -14.59 -16.17
C SER A 159 0.25 -13.51 -16.45
N LYS A 160 0.14 -12.34 -15.79
CA LYS A 160 1.08 -11.24 -15.94
C LYS A 160 2.32 -11.44 -15.08
N SER A 161 3.43 -10.84 -15.51
CA SER A 161 4.67 -10.85 -14.75
C SER A 161 4.47 -10.25 -13.34
N PRO A 162 5.23 -10.69 -12.33
CA PRO A 162 5.17 -10.12 -10.99
C PRO A 162 5.37 -8.60 -10.98
N ARG A 163 6.25 -8.08 -11.84
CA ARG A 163 6.48 -6.64 -11.97
C ARG A 163 5.20 -5.91 -12.35
N ALA A 164 4.53 -6.31 -13.43
CA ALA A 164 3.29 -5.69 -13.88
C ALA A 164 2.22 -5.72 -12.78
N ARG A 165 2.01 -6.90 -12.15
CA ARG A 165 1.05 -7.07 -11.05
C ARG A 165 1.35 -6.15 -9.86
N HIS A 166 2.61 -6.12 -9.42
CA HIS A 166 3.04 -5.32 -8.27
C HIS A 166 2.96 -3.81 -8.54
N THR A 167 3.34 -3.37 -9.75
CA THR A 167 3.20 -1.95 -10.13
C THR A 167 1.74 -1.52 -10.25
N ALA A 168 0.86 -2.40 -10.72
CA ALA A 168 -0.57 -2.13 -10.75
C ALA A 168 -1.14 -2.03 -9.32
N LEU A 169 -0.79 -2.98 -8.44
CA LEU A 169 -1.14 -2.92 -7.02
C LEU A 169 -0.63 -1.64 -6.36
N ARG A 170 0.61 -1.25 -6.63
CA ARG A 170 1.17 0.02 -6.16
C ARG A 170 0.35 1.22 -6.64
N ALA A 171 -0.01 1.25 -7.92
CA ALA A 171 -0.78 2.34 -8.49
C ALA A 171 -2.18 2.44 -7.86
N VAL A 172 -2.83 1.30 -7.57
CA VAL A 172 -4.10 1.28 -6.82
C VAL A 172 -3.89 1.77 -5.38
N PHE A 173 -2.84 1.32 -4.70
CA PHE A 173 -2.54 1.76 -3.34
C PHE A 173 -2.36 3.28 -3.23
N GLU A 174 -1.73 3.91 -4.22
CA GLU A 174 -1.57 5.37 -4.24
C GLU A 174 -2.90 6.11 -4.43
N ALA A 175 -3.87 5.47 -5.10
CA ALA A 175 -5.21 6.00 -5.34
C ALA A 175 -6.26 5.51 -4.33
N ARG A 176 -5.85 4.83 -3.24
CA ARG A 176 -6.75 4.14 -2.30
C ARG A 176 -7.83 5.04 -1.69
N GLU A 177 -7.52 6.31 -1.42
CA GLU A 177 -8.48 7.26 -0.83
C GLU A 177 -9.62 7.56 -1.82
N GLU A 178 -9.27 7.81 -3.09
CA GLU A 178 -10.26 7.98 -4.16
C GLU A 178 -11.06 6.70 -4.38
N LEU A 179 -10.38 5.53 -4.40
CA LEU A 179 -11.03 4.24 -4.55
C LEU A 179 -12.01 3.95 -3.42
N ALA A 180 -11.61 4.16 -2.16
CA ALA A 180 -12.46 3.96 -0.98
C ALA A 180 -13.70 4.84 -1.04
N SER A 181 -13.62 6.05 -1.60
CA SER A 181 -14.77 6.94 -1.77
C SER A 181 -15.75 6.53 -2.88
N MET A 182 -15.37 5.62 -3.78
CA MET A 182 -16.25 5.14 -4.85
C MET A 182 -17.23 4.11 -4.29
N THR A 183 -18.48 4.49 -4.11
CA THR A 183 -19.59 3.62 -3.71
C THR A 183 -20.69 3.69 -4.76
N SER A 184 -21.63 2.74 -4.74
CA SER A 184 -22.79 2.69 -5.65
C SER A 184 -23.60 3.98 -5.70
N ALA A 185 -23.56 4.81 -4.64
CA ALA A 185 -24.23 6.11 -4.59
C ALA A 185 -23.40 7.26 -5.16
N SER A 186 -22.08 7.09 -5.32
CA SER A 186 -21.12 8.10 -5.76
C SER A 186 -20.30 7.66 -6.98
N VAL A 187 -20.75 6.62 -7.70
CA VAL A 187 -19.95 6.04 -8.77
C VAL A 187 -19.73 7.07 -9.88
N PRO A 188 -18.47 7.38 -10.24
CA PRO A 188 -18.19 8.25 -11.37
C PRO A 188 -18.74 7.68 -12.67
N GLN A 189 -19.18 8.56 -13.58
CA GLN A 189 -19.71 8.16 -14.89
C GLN A 189 -18.76 7.19 -15.61
N GLY A 190 -19.30 6.04 -16.05
CA GLY A 190 -18.57 5.01 -16.79
C GLY A 190 -17.78 4.02 -15.93
N VAL A 191 -17.74 4.21 -14.61
CA VAL A 191 -17.40 3.15 -13.66
C VAL A 191 -18.72 2.55 -13.21
N ASP A 192 -18.83 1.23 -13.19
CA ASP A 192 -20.00 0.53 -12.67
C ASP A 192 -19.58 -0.45 -11.57
N ALA A 193 -20.57 -1.04 -10.90
CA ALA A 193 -20.31 -2.01 -9.85
C ALA A 193 -19.52 -3.23 -10.36
N GLN A 194 -19.72 -3.64 -11.62
CA GLN A 194 -19.01 -4.77 -12.22
C GLN A 194 -17.53 -4.48 -12.39
N LEU A 195 -17.17 -3.25 -12.76
CA LEU A 195 -15.78 -2.83 -12.89
C LEU A 195 -15.08 -2.77 -11.53
N LEU A 196 -15.77 -2.31 -10.48
CA LEU A 196 -15.24 -2.33 -9.11
C LEU A 196 -15.12 -3.75 -8.56
N ASP A 197 -16.06 -4.64 -8.88
CA ASP A 197 -16.00 -6.06 -8.54
C ASP A 197 -14.82 -6.75 -9.23
N GLY A 198 -14.61 -6.46 -10.52
CA GLY A 198 -13.44 -6.94 -11.25
C GLY A 198 -12.12 -6.42 -10.66
N LEU A 199 -12.09 -5.16 -10.21
CA LEU A 199 -10.91 -4.59 -9.55
C LEU A 199 -10.61 -5.26 -8.20
N SER A 200 -11.65 -5.50 -7.39
CA SER A 200 -11.54 -6.22 -6.12
C SER A 200 -10.94 -7.62 -6.32
N SER A 201 -11.52 -8.44 -7.20
CA SER A 201 -10.99 -9.77 -7.53
C SER A 201 -9.55 -9.73 -8.08
N ALA A 202 -9.24 -8.74 -8.92
CA ALA A 202 -7.89 -8.56 -9.47
C ALA A 202 -6.85 -8.19 -8.39
N LEU A 203 -7.23 -7.39 -7.39
CA LEU A 203 -6.35 -7.06 -6.27
C LEU A 203 -5.89 -8.31 -5.52
N LEU A 204 -6.80 -9.25 -5.24
CA LEU A 204 -6.42 -10.51 -4.61
C LEU A 204 -5.51 -11.34 -5.52
N SER A 205 -5.83 -11.41 -6.82
CA SER A 205 -5.03 -12.12 -7.83
C SER A 205 -3.59 -11.58 -7.96
N SER A 206 -3.38 -10.30 -7.63
CA SER A 206 -2.07 -9.66 -7.68
C SER A 206 -1.11 -10.10 -6.57
N VAL A 207 -1.64 -10.59 -5.45
CA VAL A 207 -0.86 -10.99 -4.26
C VAL A 207 -0.89 -12.48 -3.98
N ARG A 208 -1.91 -13.19 -4.48
CA ARG A 208 -2.04 -14.63 -4.29
C ARG A 208 -1.05 -15.38 -5.19
N PRO A 209 -0.23 -16.29 -4.64
CA PRO A 209 0.60 -17.19 -5.43
C PRO A 209 -0.27 -18.01 -6.38
N ASN A 210 0.20 -18.27 -7.59
CA ASN A 210 -0.41 -19.32 -8.41
C ASN A 210 -0.22 -20.67 -7.69
N ASP A 211 -1.28 -21.48 -7.60
CA ASP A 211 -1.38 -22.71 -6.78
C ASP A 211 -0.30 -23.80 -7.07
N TYR A 212 0.63 -23.55 -8.00
CA TYR A 212 1.73 -24.44 -8.35
C TYR A 212 3.02 -24.21 -7.53
N HIS A 213 3.04 -23.25 -6.59
CA HIS A 213 4.26 -22.88 -5.86
C HIS A 213 4.28 -23.41 -4.42
N THR A 214 5.28 -24.23 -4.11
CA THR A 214 5.55 -24.78 -2.78
C THR A 214 5.98 -23.70 -1.78
N ILE A 215 5.69 -23.93 -0.49
CA ILE A 215 5.88 -23.05 0.68
C ILE A 215 7.32 -22.50 0.87
N HIS A 216 8.32 -23.05 0.17
CA HIS A 216 9.72 -22.62 0.23
C HIS A 216 10.21 -21.77 -0.96
N ASP A 217 9.30 -21.34 -1.84
CA ASP A 217 9.69 -20.57 -3.03
C ASP A 217 10.02 -19.11 -2.66
N THR A 218 11.31 -18.74 -2.71
CA THR A 218 11.80 -17.36 -2.52
C THR A 218 11.56 -16.48 -3.75
N ARG A 219 10.80 -16.95 -4.75
CA ARG A 219 10.43 -16.18 -5.93
C ARG A 219 9.56 -14.97 -5.58
N PRO A 220 9.42 -14.01 -6.51
CA PRO A 220 8.59 -12.82 -6.32
C PRO A 220 7.12 -13.07 -5.96
N ASP A 221 6.65 -14.31 -6.13
CA ASP A 221 5.29 -14.76 -5.83
C ASP A 221 5.21 -15.73 -4.64
N GLY A 222 6.23 -15.77 -3.77
CA GLY A 222 6.22 -16.57 -2.55
C GLY A 222 5.03 -16.26 -1.61
N SER A 223 4.79 -17.16 -0.65
CA SER A 223 3.60 -17.13 0.22
C SER A 223 3.49 -15.86 1.07
N PHE A 224 4.62 -15.30 1.50
CA PHE A 224 4.67 -14.00 2.16
C PHE A 224 5.82 -13.18 1.61
N ARG A 225 5.52 -11.94 1.21
CA ARG A 225 6.49 -10.95 0.77
C ARG A 225 6.21 -9.62 1.44
N LYS A 226 7.10 -9.27 2.36
CA LYS A 226 7.10 -8.04 3.16
C LYS A 226 6.47 -6.84 2.44
N ASP A 227 7.13 -6.33 1.41
CA ASP A 227 6.76 -5.04 0.83
C ASP A 227 5.39 -5.14 0.13
N ARG A 228 5.20 -6.17 -0.70
CA ARG A 228 3.93 -6.44 -1.39
C ARG A 228 2.76 -6.54 -0.42
N ASP A 229 2.89 -7.41 0.58
CA ASP A 229 1.80 -7.73 1.50
C ASP A 229 1.53 -6.58 2.48
N PHE A 230 2.55 -5.80 2.84
CA PHE A 230 2.39 -4.55 3.58
C PHE A 230 1.50 -3.56 2.83
N TYR A 231 1.82 -3.29 1.56
CA TYR A 231 1.05 -2.34 0.73
C TYR A 231 -0.37 -2.85 0.46
N TYR A 232 -0.52 -4.15 0.23
CA TYR A 232 -1.81 -4.79 0.08
C TYR A 232 -2.68 -4.65 1.33
N ILE A 233 -2.19 -5.01 2.53
CA ILE A 233 -2.99 -4.93 3.75
C ILE A 233 -3.40 -3.50 4.07
N ARG A 234 -2.51 -2.52 3.84
CA ARG A 234 -2.86 -1.11 4.01
C ARG A 234 -3.91 -0.62 3.01
N LEU A 235 -3.88 -1.15 1.78
CA LEU A 235 -4.96 -0.89 0.82
C LEU A 235 -6.28 -1.49 1.32
N ILE A 236 -6.29 -2.76 1.73
CA ILE A 236 -7.50 -3.42 2.27
C ILE A 236 -8.04 -2.63 3.47
N TYR A 237 -7.17 -2.23 4.40
CA TYR A 237 -7.53 -1.39 5.54
C TYR A 237 -8.27 -0.11 5.10
N ALA A 238 -7.74 0.64 4.14
CA ALA A 238 -8.38 1.86 3.65
C ALA A 238 -9.75 1.58 3.01
N LEU A 239 -9.86 0.48 2.24
CA LEU A 239 -11.11 0.10 1.60
C LEU A 239 -12.19 -0.32 2.62
N THR A 240 -11.81 -0.94 3.74
CA THR A 240 -12.79 -1.33 4.78
C THR A 240 -13.50 -0.17 5.48
N GLU A 241 -13.13 1.09 5.21
CA GLU A 241 -13.85 2.25 5.74
C GLU A 241 -15.26 2.40 5.18
N LYS A 242 -15.58 1.73 4.06
CA LYS A 242 -16.93 1.72 3.50
C LYS A 242 -17.51 0.31 3.49
N ASP A 243 -18.72 0.16 4.02
CA ASP A 243 -19.46 -1.10 4.07
C ASP A 243 -19.55 -1.81 2.72
N GLU A 244 -19.73 -1.05 1.64
CA GLU A 244 -19.83 -1.62 0.30
C GLU A 244 -18.52 -2.29 -0.14
N TRP A 245 -17.39 -1.67 0.16
CA TRP A 245 -16.08 -2.28 -0.05
C TRP A 245 -15.86 -3.47 0.87
N CYS A 246 -16.24 -3.39 2.15
CA CYS A 246 -16.20 -4.54 3.06
C CYS A 246 -16.92 -5.76 2.46
N ARG A 247 -18.14 -5.59 1.93
CA ARG A 247 -18.88 -6.69 1.28
C ARG A 247 -18.14 -7.28 0.09
N ARG A 248 -17.54 -6.44 -0.77
CA ARG A 248 -16.72 -6.91 -1.91
C ARG A 248 -15.51 -7.70 -1.44
N LEU A 249 -14.80 -7.16 -0.44
CA LEU A 249 -13.59 -7.78 0.12
C LEU A 249 -13.89 -9.14 0.76
N ILE A 250 -15.01 -9.29 1.46
CA ILE A 250 -15.49 -10.57 2.00
C ILE A 250 -15.81 -11.53 0.85
N ARG A 251 -16.67 -11.11 -0.08
CA ARG A 251 -17.12 -11.94 -1.22
C ARG A 251 -15.95 -12.48 -2.04
N ASP A 252 -14.96 -11.64 -2.29
CA ASP A 252 -13.84 -11.97 -3.17
C ASP A 252 -12.69 -12.68 -2.44
N GLY A 253 -12.82 -12.96 -1.13
CA GLY A 253 -11.88 -13.80 -0.38
C GLY A 253 -10.66 -13.07 0.20
N HIS A 254 -10.71 -11.73 0.32
CA HIS A 254 -9.57 -10.95 0.80
C HIS A 254 -9.29 -11.19 2.28
N LEU A 255 -10.31 -11.54 3.06
CA LEU A 255 -10.18 -11.71 4.50
C LEU A 255 -9.50 -13.03 4.84
N GLU A 256 -9.89 -14.10 4.17
CA GLU A 256 -9.23 -15.42 4.24
C GLU A 256 -7.75 -15.27 3.91
N TRP A 257 -7.44 -14.49 2.87
CA TRP A 257 -6.07 -14.16 2.53
C TRP A 257 -5.37 -13.38 3.64
N CYS A 258 -5.95 -12.30 4.15
CA CYS A 258 -5.41 -11.53 5.28
C CYS A 258 -5.16 -12.40 6.53
N ILE A 259 -6.06 -13.34 6.84
CA ILE A 259 -5.90 -14.32 7.92
C ILE A 259 -4.70 -15.23 7.64
N SER A 260 -4.51 -15.70 6.41
CA SER A 260 -3.37 -16.55 6.04
C SER A 260 -2.03 -15.84 6.22
N LEU A 261 -1.99 -14.51 6.06
CA LEU A 261 -0.78 -13.70 6.21
C LEU A 261 -0.39 -13.44 7.66
N VAL A 262 -1.31 -13.63 8.63
CA VAL A 262 -1.08 -13.35 10.06
C VAL A 262 0.21 -13.98 10.56
N ASN A 263 0.43 -15.27 10.26
CA ASN A 263 1.61 -15.99 10.75
C ASN A 263 2.91 -15.47 10.15
N GLY A 264 2.90 -15.03 8.88
CA GLY A 264 4.08 -14.41 8.24
C GLY A 264 4.41 -13.05 8.85
N ILE A 265 3.37 -12.24 9.08
CA ILE A 265 3.47 -10.89 9.64
C ILE A 265 3.98 -10.94 11.09
N CYS A 266 3.51 -11.92 11.87
CA CYS A 266 3.91 -12.09 13.26
C CYS A 266 5.37 -12.53 13.43
N ARG A 267 6.04 -13.00 12.36
CA ARG A 267 7.44 -13.47 12.43
C ARG A 267 8.48 -12.41 12.10
N GLU A 268 8.11 -11.36 11.38
CA GLU A 268 9.08 -10.44 10.78
C GLU A 268 9.01 -8.99 11.32
N ASP A 269 8.62 -8.81 12.60
CA ASP A 269 8.51 -7.50 13.25
C ASP A 269 7.68 -6.48 12.41
N TYR A 270 6.62 -6.94 11.72
CA TYR A 270 5.71 -6.08 10.94
C TYR A 270 4.58 -5.51 11.77
N LEU A 271 5.07 -4.82 12.77
CA LEU A 271 4.38 -4.15 13.82
C LEU A 271 3.19 -3.29 13.32
N ARG A 272 3.41 -2.47 12.26
CA ARG A 272 2.36 -1.59 11.68
C ARG A 272 1.24 -2.34 10.93
N VAL A 273 1.49 -3.57 10.49
CA VAL A 273 0.54 -4.35 9.69
C VAL A 273 -0.45 -5.10 10.58
N GLY A 274 0.01 -5.54 11.76
CA GLY A 274 -0.83 -6.22 12.75
C GLY A 274 -2.03 -5.37 13.17
N SER A 275 -1.81 -4.08 13.42
CA SER A 275 -2.91 -3.16 13.77
C SER A 275 -3.90 -2.99 12.60
N CYS A 276 -3.43 -2.83 11.36
CA CYS A 276 -4.32 -2.80 10.19
C CYS A 276 -5.20 -4.06 10.10
N LEU A 277 -4.61 -5.25 10.30
CA LEU A 277 -5.35 -6.52 10.26
C LEU A 277 -6.45 -6.59 11.33
N LEU A 278 -6.14 -6.16 12.55
CA LEU A 278 -7.11 -6.14 13.64
C LEU A 278 -8.31 -5.26 13.30
N VAL A 279 -8.08 -4.05 12.77
CA VAL A 279 -9.16 -3.16 12.36
C VAL A 279 -9.95 -3.71 11.18
N ILE A 280 -9.30 -4.34 10.21
CA ILE A 280 -9.99 -5.02 9.10
C ILE A 280 -10.95 -6.08 9.66
N PHE A 281 -10.48 -6.93 10.57
CA PHE A 281 -11.31 -8.00 11.15
C PHE A 281 -12.46 -7.46 11.99
N ASP A 282 -12.23 -6.40 12.76
CA ASP A 282 -13.25 -5.78 13.59
C ASP A 282 -14.38 -5.13 12.77
N ARG A 283 -14.01 -4.35 11.75
CA ARG A 283 -14.98 -3.72 10.84
C ARG A 283 -15.82 -4.74 10.11
N VAL A 284 -15.22 -5.85 9.70
CA VAL A 284 -15.96 -6.92 9.05
C VAL A 284 -16.89 -7.64 10.02
N LYS A 285 -16.41 -8.00 11.22
CA LYS A 285 -17.24 -8.66 12.24
C LYS A 285 -18.46 -7.80 12.60
N SER A 286 -18.31 -6.47 12.60
CA SER A 286 -19.40 -5.53 12.85
C SER A 286 -20.45 -5.51 11.74
N LEU A 287 -20.06 -5.83 10.50
CA LEU A 287 -20.94 -5.82 9.33
C LEU A 287 -21.78 -7.10 9.20
N ASP A 288 -21.22 -8.24 9.58
CA ASP A 288 -21.88 -9.53 9.45
C ASP A 288 -21.57 -10.40 10.68
N LYS A 289 -22.57 -10.52 11.55
CA LYS A 289 -22.51 -11.28 12.80
C LYS A 289 -22.42 -12.79 12.57
N ASP A 290 -22.78 -13.25 11.36
CA ASP A 290 -22.85 -14.66 11.00
C ASP A 290 -21.59 -15.13 10.26
N LEU A 291 -20.62 -14.24 10.01
CA LEU A 291 -19.36 -14.65 9.42
C LEU A 291 -18.68 -15.69 10.33
N PRO A 292 -18.19 -16.82 9.77
CA PRO A 292 -17.53 -17.89 10.50
C PRO A 292 -16.11 -17.48 10.90
N PHE A 293 -16.03 -16.39 11.64
CA PHE A 293 -14.83 -15.83 12.21
C PHE A 293 -14.49 -16.59 13.49
N SER A 294 -14.24 -17.88 13.33
CA SER A 294 -13.48 -18.70 14.28
C SER A 294 -12.13 -19.09 13.67
N PRO A 295 -11.20 -18.13 13.43
CA PRO A 295 -9.80 -18.48 13.61
C PRO A 295 -9.68 -19.00 15.04
N ALA A 296 -9.00 -20.13 15.23
CA ALA A 296 -8.59 -20.59 16.56
C ALA A 296 -8.12 -19.38 17.38
N GLU A 297 -8.63 -19.20 18.60
CA GLU A 297 -8.42 -18.03 19.44
C GLU A 297 -6.92 -17.66 19.55
N GLU A 298 -6.05 -18.67 19.58
CA GLU A 298 -4.59 -18.54 19.50
C GLU A 298 -4.09 -17.69 18.31
N ARG A 299 -4.71 -17.82 17.13
CA ARG A 299 -4.32 -17.06 15.92
C ARG A 299 -4.70 -15.58 16.01
N ARG A 300 -5.57 -15.19 16.94
CA ARG A 300 -5.95 -13.78 17.19
C ARG A 300 -5.15 -13.15 18.31
N GLN A 301 -4.81 -13.94 19.34
CA GLN A 301 -4.00 -13.48 20.47
C GLN A 301 -2.61 -12.99 20.04
N LEU A 302 -1.95 -13.72 19.14
CA LEU A 302 -0.61 -13.37 18.66
C LEU A 302 -0.58 -12.01 17.92
N PRO A 303 -1.49 -11.72 16.95
CA PRO A 303 -1.63 -10.39 16.36
C PRO A 303 -1.84 -9.26 17.37
N ILE A 304 -2.66 -9.47 18.39
CA ILE A 304 -2.94 -8.45 19.43
C ILE A 304 -1.69 -8.18 20.24
N ALA A 305 -1.03 -9.24 20.73
CA ALA A 305 0.20 -9.11 21.49
C ALA A 305 1.30 -8.41 20.67
N ASN A 306 1.45 -8.75 19.39
CA ASN A 306 2.42 -8.12 18.49
C ASN A 306 2.06 -6.68 18.15
N ALA A 307 0.78 -6.37 17.98
CA ALA A 307 0.31 -4.99 17.75
C ALA A 307 0.51 -4.10 18.98
N TRP A 308 0.44 -4.63 20.21
CA TRP A 308 0.79 -3.86 21.41
C TRP A 308 2.29 -3.71 21.62
N ASP A 309 3.06 -4.76 21.34
CA ASP A 309 4.52 -4.67 21.32
C ASP A 309 5.00 -3.64 20.28
N THR A 310 4.25 -3.47 19.19
CA THR A 310 4.46 -2.39 18.22
C THR A 310 4.21 -1.02 18.79
N ALA A 311 3.08 -0.87 19.47
CA ALA A 311 2.59 0.44 19.86
C ALA A 311 3.59 1.15 20.78
N GLN A 312 4.43 0.39 21.50
CA GLN A 312 5.55 0.93 22.25
C GLN A 312 6.64 1.57 21.37
N TYR A 313 6.83 1.12 20.13
CA TYR A 313 7.81 1.66 19.19
C TYR A 313 7.24 2.70 18.23
N ALA A 314 5.99 3.15 18.42
CA ALA A 314 5.42 4.24 17.63
C ALA A 314 6.25 5.52 17.82
N SER A 315 7.24 5.69 16.94
CA SER A 315 8.28 6.72 17.05
C SER A 315 7.73 8.14 16.94
N ARG A 316 8.60 9.13 17.22
CA ARG A 316 8.31 10.58 17.21
C ARG A 316 7.60 11.06 15.93
N ASP A 317 7.81 10.41 14.78
CA ASP A 317 7.32 10.87 13.47
C ASP A 317 6.13 10.07 12.93
N ASP A 318 5.54 9.14 13.70
CA ASP A 318 4.49 8.26 13.18
C ASP A 318 3.08 8.86 13.35
N PRO A 319 2.31 9.10 12.26
CA PRO A 319 0.93 9.61 12.30
C PRO A 319 -0.12 8.57 12.74
N TYR A 320 0.29 7.45 13.35
CA TYR A 320 -0.59 6.30 13.61
C TYR A 320 -1.37 6.38 14.93
N VAL A 321 -1.69 7.60 15.39
CA VAL A 321 -2.46 7.80 16.64
C VAL A 321 -3.87 7.23 16.49
N ASP A 322 -4.48 7.39 15.31
CA ASP A 322 -5.83 6.89 15.01
C ASP A 322 -5.94 5.37 15.12
N GLY A 323 -4.87 4.65 14.77
CA GLY A 323 -4.84 3.19 14.85
C GLY A 323 -4.77 2.65 16.28
N ILE A 324 -4.35 3.47 17.25
CA ILE A 324 -4.26 3.07 18.67
C ILE A 324 -5.66 2.89 19.25
N GLN A 325 -6.59 3.81 18.98
CA GLN A 325 -7.96 3.69 19.47
C GLN A 325 -8.63 2.45 18.91
N ALA A 326 -8.44 2.19 17.61
CA ALA A 326 -8.96 0.99 17.00
C ALA A 326 -8.32 -0.28 17.61
N LEU A 327 -7.01 -0.27 17.88
CA LEU A 327 -6.32 -1.36 18.58
C LEU A 327 -6.89 -1.59 20.00
N VAL A 328 -7.19 -0.52 20.76
CA VAL A 328 -7.87 -0.62 22.06
C VAL A 328 -9.22 -1.31 21.93
N THR A 329 -10.06 -0.83 21.00
CA THR A 329 -11.40 -1.38 20.75
C THR A 329 -11.33 -2.87 20.39
N VAL A 330 -10.45 -3.25 19.46
CA VAL A 330 -10.30 -4.65 19.09
C VAL A 330 -9.80 -5.49 20.26
N THR A 331 -8.86 -4.97 21.04
CA THR A 331 -8.35 -5.69 22.22
C THR A 331 -9.48 -5.95 23.21
N ARG A 332 -10.29 -4.94 23.55
CA ARG A 332 -11.45 -5.12 24.44
C ARG A 332 -12.45 -6.14 23.93
N LEU A 333 -12.82 -6.03 22.65
CA LEU A 333 -13.76 -6.96 22.03
C LEU A 333 -13.26 -8.40 22.04
N GLN A 334 -11.94 -8.58 21.99
CA GLN A 334 -11.32 -9.90 22.13
C GLN A 334 -11.32 -10.34 23.58
N LEU A 335 -10.92 -9.50 24.52
CA LEU A 335 -10.96 -9.80 25.96
C LEU A 335 -12.36 -10.26 26.40
N SER A 336 -13.42 -9.60 25.92
CA SER A 336 -14.81 -9.98 26.20
C SER A 336 -15.27 -11.30 25.55
N ALA A 337 -14.52 -11.81 24.59
CA ALA A 337 -14.83 -13.03 23.84
C ALA A 337 -13.91 -14.21 24.20
N LEU A 338 -12.92 -14.01 25.08
CA LEU A 338 -12.02 -15.07 25.51
C LEU A 338 -12.72 -16.03 26.48
N ASP A 339 -12.48 -17.32 26.29
CA ASP A 339 -12.83 -18.37 27.25
C ASP A 339 -11.80 -18.45 28.40
N ASP A 340 -12.14 -19.18 29.47
CA ASP A 340 -11.28 -19.44 30.64
C ASP A 340 -10.02 -20.25 30.30
N SER A 341 -9.84 -20.64 29.03
CA SER A 341 -8.72 -21.42 28.52
C SER A 341 -7.44 -20.62 28.25
N VAL A 342 -7.51 -19.27 28.29
CA VAL A 342 -6.35 -18.42 28.02
C VAL A 342 -5.37 -18.41 29.20
N PRO A 343 -4.06 -18.65 28.97
CA PRO A 343 -3.08 -18.64 30.05
C PRO A 343 -3.01 -17.27 30.74
N ARG A 344 -2.99 -17.28 32.09
CA ARG A 344 -2.83 -16.06 32.92
C ARG A 344 -1.66 -15.18 32.50
N GLU A 345 -0.54 -15.82 32.14
CA GLU A 345 0.69 -15.16 31.70
C GLU A 345 0.46 -14.26 30.49
N TRP A 346 -0.51 -14.60 29.63
CA TRP A 346 -0.85 -13.79 28.46
C TRP A 346 -1.45 -12.44 28.84
N PHE A 347 -2.36 -12.39 29.82
CA PHE A 347 -2.95 -11.13 30.27
C PHE A 347 -1.92 -10.22 30.94
N ALA A 348 -1.02 -10.78 31.75
CA ALA A 348 0.06 -10.04 32.37
C ALA A 348 1.06 -9.47 31.33
N ASP A 349 1.44 -10.27 30.34
CA ASP A 349 2.30 -9.81 29.23
C ASP A 349 1.61 -8.71 28.40
N LEU A 350 0.34 -8.90 28.08
CA LEU A 350 -0.45 -7.91 27.35
C LEU A 350 -0.57 -6.59 28.13
N ALA A 351 -0.88 -6.65 29.43
CA ALA A 351 -0.93 -5.47 30.30
C ALA A 351 0.41 -4.73 30.32
N ALA A 352 1.53 -5.45 30.42
CA ALA A 352 2.86 -4.87 30.39
C ALA A 352 3.15 -4.19 29.04
N LYS A 353 2.72 -4.78 27.92
CA LYS A 353 2.86 -4.18 26.58
C LYS A 353 2.01 -2.92 26.42
N VAL A 354 0.74 -2.96 26.82
CA VAL A 354 -0.16 -1.79 26.84
C VAL A 354 0.43 -0.67 27.69
N HIS A 355 0.98 -1.01 28.87
CA HIS A 355 1.63 -0.05 29.75
C HIS A 355 2.84 0.63 29.08
N ARG A 356 3.75 -0.14 28.48
CA ARG A 356 4.92 0.41 27.77
C ARG A 356 4.49 1.34 26.63
N ALA A 357 3.48 0.93 25.85
CA ALA A 357 2.91 1.76 24.80
C ALA A 357 2.29 3.06 25.34
N LEU A 358 1.58 2.99 26.48
CA LEU A 358 0.97 4.15 27.13
C LEU A 358 2.03 5.15 27.58
N VAL A 359 3.10 4.68 28.24
CA VAL A 359 4.20 5.52 28.72
C VAL A 359 4.86 6.25 27.54
N ASN A 360 5.11 5.55 26.44
CA ASN A 360 5.74 6.15 25.25
C ASN A 360 4.82 7.18 24.56
N LEU A 361 3.51 6.90 24.50
CA LEU A 361 2.53 7.85 23.96
C LEU A 361 2.42 9.11 24.83
N GLN A 362 2.47 8.97 26.16
CA GLN A 362 2.52 10.10 27.10
C GLN A 362 3.79 10.94 26.95
N GLN A 363 4.96 10.31 26.78
CA GLN A 363 6.20 11.04 26.48
C GLN A 363 6.11 11.82 25.17
N LYS A 364 5.46 11.24 24.14
CA LYS A 364 5.21 11.90 22.86
C LYS A 364 4.26 13.10 23.02
N GLN A 365 3.17 12.96 23.78
CA GLN A 365 2.26 14.05 24.10
C GLN A 365 3.03 15.25 24.67
N VAL A 366 3.88 15.03 25.69
CA VAL A 366 4.70 16.10 26.31
C VAL A 366 5.57 16.81 25.27
N PHE A 367 6.19 16.06 24.34
CA PHE A 367 6.97 16.66 23.25
C PHE A 367 6.11 17.53 22.32
N HIS A 368 4.94 17.06 21.91
CA HIS A 368 4.03 17.83 21.05
C HIS A 368 3.47 19.07 21.75
N VAL A 369 3.20 19.01 23.06
CA VAL A 369 2.73 20.18 23.85
C VAL A 369 3.81 21.26 23.81
N ASN A 370 5.06 20.87 24.05
CA ASN A 370 6.20 21.78 24.00
C ASN A 370 6.44 22.36 22.59
N ALA A 371 6.01 21.65 21.54
CA ALA A 371 6.12 22.09 20.15
C ALA A 371 4.89 22.88 19.65
N GLY A 372 3.85 23.07 20.46
CA GLY A 372 2.63 23.81 20.07
C GLY A 372 1.75 23.10 19.04
N ILE A 373 1.83 21.78 18.94
CA ILE A 373 1.07 20.97 17.98
C ILE A 373 -0.26 20.51 18.60
N ALA A 374 -1.37 20.63 17.88
CA ALA A 374 -2.70 20.18 18.31
C ALA A 374 -2.75 18.66 18.60
N GLN A 375 -3.50 18.24 19.63
CA GLN A 375 -3.32 16.93 20.28
C GLN A 375 -4.61 16.15 20.61
N ALA A 376 -5.78 16.61 20.18
CA ALA A 376 -7.05 15.98 20.57
C ALA A 376 -7.09 14.46 20.32
N GLU A 377 -6.50 13.99 19.21
CA GLU A 377 -6.40 12.57 18.87
C GLU A 377 -5.45 11.81 19.82
N ILE A 378 -4.32 12.41 20.19
CA ILE A 378 -3.34 11.83 21.13
C ILE A 378 -3.96 11.71 22.51
N ASP A 379 -4.66 12.75 22.97
CA ASP A 379 -5.32 12.77 24.27
C ASP A 379 -6.39 11.68 24.36
N ALA A 380 -7.21 11.55 23.31
CA ALA A 380 -8.24 10.53 23.22
C ALA A 380 -7.64 9.10 23.17
N ALA A 381 -6.52 8.91 22.45
CA ALA A 381 -5.79 7.65 22.43
C ALA A 381 -5.21 7.30 23.81
N ILE A 382 -4.58 8.26 24.50
CA ILE A 382 -4.05 8.08 25.86
C ILE A 382 -5.16 7.70 26.84
N SER A 383 -6.31 8.38 26.78
CA SER A 383 -7.47 8.06 27.63
C SER A 383 -7.91 6.63 27.40
N SER A 384 -8.13 6.25 26.13
CA SER A 384 -8.58 4.90 25.77
C SER A 384 -7.60 3.80 26.25
N MET A 385 -6.29 4.06 26.17
CA MET A 385 -5.27 3.12 26.63
C MET A 385 -5.19 3.01 28.15
N LYS A 386 -5.41 4.11 28.90
CA LYS A 386 -5.49 4.08 30.37
C LYS A 386 -6.64 3.20 30.84
N ASP A 387 -7.79 3.37 30.18
CA ASP A 387 -8.97 2.59 30.52
C ASP A 387 -8.71 1.10 30.24
N LEU A 388 -8.14 0.75 29.06
CA LEU A 388 -7.77 -0.63 28.74
C LEU A 388 -6.74 -1.23 29.73
N HIS A 389 -5.73 -0.46 30.11
CA HIS A 389 -4.73 -0.91 31.08
C HIS A 389 -5.37 -1.20 32.45
N THR A 390 -6.36 -0.40 32.84
CA THR A 390 -7.14 -0.61 34.07
C THR A 390 -7.97 -1.89 33.97
N ASP A 391 -8.67 -2.09 32.84
CA ASP A 391 -9.45 -3.30 32.57
C ASP A 391 -8.58 -4.56 32.68
N LEU A 392 -7.39 -4.55 32.04
CA LEU A 392 -6.43 -5.65 32.10
C LEU A 392 -5.89 -5.89 33.51
N GLY A 393 -5.67 -4.83 34.29
CA GLY A 393 -5.26 -4.93 35.70
C GLY A 393 -6.29 -5.66 36.55
N HIS A 394 -7.57 -5.31 36.41
CA HIS A 394 -8.67 -5.99 37.10
C HIS A 394 -8.78 -7.46 36.71
N MET A 395 -8.66 -7.80 35.42
CA MET A 395 -8.67 -9.20 34.98
C MET A 395 -7.51 -10.01 35.58
N VAL A 396 -6.32 -9.43 35.69
CA VAL A 396 -5.18 -10.09 36.33
C VAL A 396 -5.41 -10.29 37.83
N GLU A 397 -6.07 -9.34 38.51
CA GLU A 397 -6.42 -9.45 39.94
C GLU A 397 -7.50 -10.49 40.22
N GLU A 398 -8.60 -10.47 39.47
CA GLU A 398 -9.73 -11.42 39.61
C GLU A 398 -9.30 -12.87 39.41
N TRP A 399 -8.32 -13.11 38.54
CA TRP A 399 -7.79 -14.46 38.32
C TRP A 399 -6.79 -14.91 39.39
N ASN A 400 -6.24 -14.00 40.18
CA ASN A 400 -5.33 -14.33 41.29
C ASN A 400 -6.06 -14.66 42.59
N THR A 401 -7.35 -14.33 42.69
CA THR A 401 -8.26 -14.76 43.76
C THR A 401 -8.93 -16.08 43.42
#